data_AF-A0A9P5XM67-F1
#
_entry.id   AF-A0A9P5XM67-F1
#
_cell.length_a   1.000
_cell.length_b   1.000
_cell.length_c   1.000
_cell.angle_alpha   90.00
_cell.angle_beta   90.00
_cell.angle_gamma   90.00
#
_symmetry.space_group_name_H-M   'P 1'
#
loop_
_entity.id
_entity.type
_entity.pdbx_description
1 polymer ?
#
loop_
_entity_poly.entity_id
_entity_poly.type
_entity_poly.pdbx_seq_one_letter_code
_entity_poly.pdbx_strand_id
1 'polypeptide(L)'
;MSKMLRNMVGAKHAILSEDLKRYLVQTILDQMHLSPLALNIQPILADYDHTLRLYPLPTALVLADKYDRYKLTYMGCHVFNPGTFSSNTPAFWMYKPAELNSEECVLDAPVDD
;
A
#
# COMPACT_ATOMS: atom_id res chain seq x y z
N MET A 1 -1.79 1.22 6.34
CA MET A 1 -3.06 0.66 6.85
C MET A 1 -3.44 1.17 8.23
N SER A 2 -2.65 0.96 9.28
CA SER A 2 -3.10 1.21 10.66
C SER A 2 -3.53 2.67 10.94
N LYS A 3 -2.85 3.66 10.34
CA LYS A 3 -3.25 5.08 10.46
C LYS A 3 -4.60 5.39 9.80
N MET A 4 -4.85 4.86 8.60
CA MET A 4 -6.12 5.06 7.89
C MET A 4 -7.29 4.41 8.64
N LEU A 5 -7.12 3.17 9.09
CA LEU A 5 -8.17 2.43 9.81
C LEU A 5 -8.59 3.13 11.12
N ARG A 6 -7.64 3.73 11.86
CA ARG A 6 -7.94 4.47 13.09
C ARG A 6 -8.73 5.76 12.89
N ASN A 7 -8.73 6.30 11.66
CA ASN A 7 -9.39 7.57 11.33
C ASN A 7 -10.56 7.38 10.36
N MET A 8 -11.05 6.14 10.21
CA MET A 8 -12.26 5.88 9.43
C MET A 8 -13.50 6.42 10.16
N VAL A 9 -14.35 7.15 9.43
CA VAL A 9 -15.59 7.72 9.97
C VAL A 9 -16.68 6.67 10.13
N GLY A 10 -16.68 5.63 9.30
CA GLY A 10 -17.66 4.53 9.36
C GLY A 10 -17.02 3.19 9.06
N ALA A 11 -17.15 2.23 9.98
CA ALA A 11 -16.82 0.84 9.72
C ALA A 11 -18.01 0.17 9.04
N LYS A 12 -17.89 -0.29 7.79
CA LYS A 12 -18.93 -1.19 7.26
C LYS A 12 -18.87 -2.47 8.10
N HIS A 13 -20.00 -2.91 8.63
CA HIS A 13 -20.05 -4.14 9.42
C HIS A 13 -19.74 -5.36 8.51
N ALA A 14 -19.03 -6.34 9.07
CA ALA A 14 -18.67 -7.61 8.42
C ALA A 14 -17.70 -7.54 7.21
N ILE A 15 -16.81 -6.54 7.14
CA ILE A 15 -15.79 -6.49 6.09
C ILE A 15 -14.71 -7.57 6.32
N LEU A 16 -14.45 -8.39 5.29
CA LEU A 16 -13.32 -9.34 5.27
C LEU A 16 -11.98 -8.60 5.16
N SER A 17 -10.89 -9.16 5.66
CA SER A 17 -9.56 -8.52 5.61
C SER A 17 -9.08 -8.19 4.19
N GLU A 18 -9.53 -8.95 3.19
CA GLU A 18 -9.24 -8.69 1.78
C GLU A 18 -9.88 -7.40 1.27
N ASP A 19 -11.13 -7.14 1.65
CA ASP A 19 -11.86 -5.93 1.26
C ASP A 19 -11.24 -4.66 1.84
N LEU A 20 -10.64 -4.75 3.04
CA LEU A 20 -9.92 -3.63 3.65
C LEU A 20 -8.72 -3.17 2.82
N LYS A 21 -7.97 -4.12 2.23
CA LYS A 21 -6.82 -3.82 1.36
C LYS A 21 -7.28 -3.06 0.12
N ARG A 22 -8.39 -3.50 -0.47
CA ARG A 22 -9.02 -2.83 -1.63
C ARG A 22 -9.51 -1.43 -1.27
N TYR A 23 -10.18 -1.25 -0.13
CA TYR A 23 -10.67 0.05 0.31
C TYR A 23 -9.55 1.05 0.58
N LEU A 24 -8.43 0.60 1.13
CA LEU A 24 -7.25 1.47 1.29
C LEU A 24 -6.79 2.00 -0.07
N VAL A 25 -6.57 1.11 -1.03
CA VAL A 25 -6.04 1.51 -2.34
C VAL A 25 -7.04 2.39 -3.09
N GLN A 26 -8.33 2.06 -3.03
CA GLN A 26 -9.38 2.93 -3.57
C GLN A 26 -9.31 4.31 -2.94
N THR A 27 -9.22 4.40 -1.61
CA THR A 27 -9.12 5.70 -0.91
C THR A 27 -7.89 6.50 -1.36
N ILE A 28 -6.72 5.88 -1.46
CA ILE A 28 -5.47 6.56 -1.85
C ILE A 28 -5.54 7.05 -3.31
N LEU A 29 -6.00 6.18 -4.21
CA LEU A 29 -6.06 6.51 -5.63
C LEU A 29 -7.19 7.50 -5.93
N ASP A 30 -8.38 7.34 -5.36
CA ASP A 30 -9.51 8.26 -5.58
C ASP A 30 -9.23 9.66 -5.01
N GLN A 31 -8.52 9.74 -3.87
CA GLN A 31 -8.09 11.03 -3.29
C GLN A 31 -6.87 11.62 -4.00
N MET A 32 -6.21 10.87 -4.89
CA MET A 32 -5.00 11.29 -5.61
C MET A 32 -3.91 11.86 -4.70
N HIS A 33 -3.77 11.32 -3.48
CA HIS A 33 -2.84 11.81 -2.47
C HIS A 33 -2.33 10.67 -1.58
N LEU A 34 -1.04 10.64 -1.27
CA LEU A 34 -0.43 9.65 -0.38
C LEU A 34 -0.84 9.82 1.09
N SER A 35 -1.27 11.02 1.47
CA SER A 35 -1.69 11.35 2.84
C SER A 35 -3.05 12.05 2.86
N PRO A 36 -4.15 11.35 2.55
CA PRO A 36 -5.51 11.92 2.60
C PRO A 36 -6.04 11.89 4.04
N LEU A 37 -5.29 12.49 4.96
CA LEU A 37 -5.59 12.56 6.39
C LEU A 37 -5.45 14.01 6.85
N ALA A 38 -6.15 14.38 7.92
CA ALA A 38 -6.04 15.71 8.49
C ALA A 38 -4.63 15.96 9.06
N LEU A 39 -4.19 17.22 9.01
CA LEU A 39 -2.83 17.65 9.40
C LEU A 39 -2.51 17.36 10.88
N ASN A 40 -3.52 17.26 11.74
CA ASN A 40 -3.36 16.87 13.14
C ASN A 40 -3.00 15.38 13.31
N ILE A 41 -3.37 14.52 12.35
CA ILE A 41 -3.08 13.08 12.34
C ILE A 41 -1.76 12.81 11.62
N GLN A 42 -1.56 13.45 10.47
CA GLN A 42 -0.37 13.31 9.65
C GLN A 42 0.11 14.70 9.21
N PRO A 43 1.03 15.31 9.96
CA PRO A 43 1.61 16.60 9.58
C PRO A 43 2.37 16.50 8.27
N ILE A 44 2.18 17.50 7.41
CA ILE A 44 2.84 17.63 6.11
C ILE A 44 3.51 19.00 6.06
N LEU A 45 4.71 19.07 5.49
CA LEU A 45 5.36 20.33 5.19
C LEU A 45 4.63 20.99 4.02
N ALA A 46 3.99 22.14 4.25
CA ALA A 46 3.13 22.80 3.26
C ALA A 46 3.84 23.04 1.92
N ASP A 47 5.11 23.42 1.95
CA ASP A 47 5.92 23.67 0.75
C ASP A 47 6.11 22.41 -0.12
N TYR A 48 6.04 21.22 0.48
CA TYR A 48 6.27 19.93 -0.18
C TYR A 48 5.01 19.08 -0.34
N ASP A 49 3.82 19.62 -0.08
CA ASP A 49 2.53 18.91 -0.26
C ASP A 49 2.38 18.35 -1.68
N HIS A 50 2.83 19.12 -2.68
CA HIS A 50 2.77 18.74 -4.09
C HIS A 50 3.51 17.42 -4.41
N THR A 51 4.53 17.05 -3.62
CA THR A 51 5.30 15.82 -3.83
C THR A 51 4.54 14.55 -3.42
N LEU A 52 3.49 14.70 -2.61
CA LEU A 52 2.66 13.60 -2.13
C LEU A 52 1.43 13.34 -3.02
N ARG A 53 1.25 14.14 -4.08
CA ARG A 53 0.14 14.01 -5.03
C ARG A 53 0.39 12.86 -6.00
N LEU A 54 -0.69 12.14 -6.31
CA LEU A 54 -0.70 11.03 -7.27
C LEU A 54 -1.35 11.45 -8.60
N TYR A 55 -1.32 12.74 -8.92
CA TYR A 55 -1.82 13.26 -10.19
C TYR A 55 -0.65 13.73 -11.06
N PRO A 56 -0.50 13.20 -12.30
CA PRO A 56 -1.35 12.19 -12.95
C PRO A 56 -1.20 10.79 -12.31
N LEU A 57 -2.21 9.94 -12.50
CA LEU A 57 -2.24 8.58 -11.92
C LEU A 57 -0.98 7.79 -12.34
N PRO A 58 -0.20 7.24 -11.39
CA PRO A 58 0.99 6.48 -11.71
C PRO A 58 0.66 5.11 -12.33
N THR A 59 1.61 4.52 -13.05
CA THR A 59 1.48 3.16 -13.60
C THR A 59 1.61 2.08 -12.53
N ALA A 60 2.45 2.31 -11.52
CA ALA A 60 2.60 1.44 -10.37
C ALA A 60 2.81 2.25 -9.09
N LEU A 61 2.26 1.77 -7.97
CA LEU A 61 2.35 2.37 -6.65
C LEU A 61 2.79 1.33 -5.62
N VAL A 62 3.90 1.59 -4.94
CA VAL A 62 4.43 0.70 -3.90
C VAL A 62 4.11 1.28 -2.53
N LEU A 63 3.21 0.63 -1.79
CA LEU A 63 2.81 1.02 -0.44
C LEU A 63 3.53 0.14 0.58
N ALA A 64 4.81 0.41 0.83
CA ALA A 64 5.64 -0.34 1.77
C ALA A 64 5.28 -0.06 3.23
N ASP A 65 4.30 -0.80 3.76
CA ASP A 65 3.85 -0.71 5.15
C ASP A 65 4.02 -2.06 5.87
N LYS A 66 4.02 -2.05 7.20
CA LYS A 66 4.10 -3.24 8.06
C LYS A 66 2.89 -4.17 7.98
N TYR A 67 1.87 -3.79 7.22
CA TYR A 67 0.67 -4.59 7.02
C TYR A 67 0.95 -5.83 6.16
N ASP A 68 0.00 -6.75 6.12
CA ASP A 68 0.08 -7.94 5.28
C ASP A 68 0.39 -7.58 3.83
N ARG A 69 1.16 -8.47 3.20
CA ARG A 69 1.51 -8.42 1.79
C ARG A 69 0.24 -8.47 0.93
N TYR A 70 0.20 -7.67 -0.12
CA TYR A 70 -0.90 -7.68 -1.08
C TYR A 70 -0.47 -7.10 -2.42
N LYS A 71 -1.18 -7.51 -3.48
CA LYS A 71 -1.17 -6.86 -4.78
C LYS A 71 -2.57 -6.70 -5.30
N LEU A 72 -2.83 -5.58 -5.95
CA LEU A 72 -4.07 -5.35 -6.68
C LEU A 72 -3.89 -4.28 -7.73
N THR A 73 -4.72 -4.34 -8.76
CA THR A 73 -4.75 -3.34 -9.82
C THR A 73 -6.06 -2.57 -9.73
N TYR A 74 -5.98 -1.23 -9.66
CA TYR A 74 -7.16 -0.37 -9.60
C TYR A 74 -6.98 0.82 -10.55
N MET A 75 -7.98 1.06 -11.40
CA MET A 75 -7.96 2.09 -12.46
C MET A 75 -6.71 2.06 -13.36
N GLY A 76 -6.14 0.87 -13.60
CA GLY A 76 -4.92 0.70 -14.40
C GLY A 76 -3.62 1.01 -13.66
N CYS A 77 -3.67 1.44 -12.39
CA CYS A 77 -2.50 1.54 -11.52
C CYS A 77 -2.27 0.21 -10.79
N HIS A 78 -1.06 -0.33 -10.89
CA HIS A 78 -0.66 -1.54 -10.19
C HIS A 78 -0.15 -1.22 -8.78
N VAL A 79 -0.86 -1.66 -7.75
CA VAL A 79 -0.54 -1.32 -6.36
C VAL A 79 -0.13 -2.57 -5.59
N PHE A 80 1.01 -2.51 -4.90
CA PHE A 80 1.42 -3.61 -4.04
C PHE A 80 2.11 -3.14 -2.76
N ASN A 81 1.97 -3.95 -1.72
CA ASN A 81 2.68 -3.80 -0.46
C ASN A 81 3.66 -4.95 -0.27
N PRO A 82 4.97 -4.69 -0.24
CA PRO A 82 5.97 -5.71 0.02
C PRO A 82 5.92 -6.31 1.43
N GLY A 83 5.27 -5.64 2.38
CA GLY A 83 5.21 -6.05 3.78
C GLY A 83 6.54 -5.82 4.51
N THR A 84 6.65 -6.41 5.70
CA THR A 84 7.87 -6.32 6.52
C THR A 84 8.89 -7.34 6.04
N PHE A 85 10.12 -6.91 5.73
CA PHE A 85 11.20 -7.83 5.34
C PHE A 85 11.75 -8.63 6.53
N SER A 86 11.81 -8.02 7.71
CA SER A 86 12.35 -8.62 8.94
C SER A 86 11.39 -9.63 9.62
N SER A 87 10.37 -10.13 8.93
CA SER A 87 9.48 -11.17 9.45
C SER A 87 10.16 -12.54 9.46
N ASN A 88 9.58 -13.50 10.18
CA ASN A 88 10.05 -14.90 10.18
C ASN A 88 10.10 -15.52 8.76
N THR A 89 9.28 -15.01 7.85
CA THR A 89 9.25 -15.37 6.43
C THR A 89 9.68 -14.14 5.62
N PRO A 90 10.99 -13.91 5.45
CA PRO A 90 11.48 -12.77 4.69
C PRO A 90 11.04 -12.89 3.24
N ALA A 91 10.43 -11.82 2.72
CA ALA A 91 10.00 -11.78 1.33
C ALA A 91 10.22 -10.39 0.74
N PHE A 92 10.52 -10.38 -0.54
CA PHE A 92 10.64 -9.16 -1.33
C PHE A 92 9.82 -9.29 -2.61
N TRP A 93 9.67 -8.18 -3.31
CA TRP A 93 8.80 -8.09 -4.47
C TRP A 93 9.60 -7.67 -5.69
N MET A 94 9.34 -8.33 -6.82
CA MET A 94 9.94 -8.01 -8.11
C MET A 94 8.87 -7.41 -9.01
N TYR A 95 9.05 -6.16 -9.43
CA TYR A 95 8.19 -5.51 -10.41
C TYR A 95 8.76 -5.67 -11.81
N LYS A 96 7.97 -6.23 -12.73
CA LYS A 96 8.31 -6.43 -14.14
C LYS A 96 7.65 -5.33 -14.96
N PRO A 97 8.37 -4.25 -15.34
CA PRO A 97 7.76 -3.11 -16.02
C PRO A 97 7.19 -3.47 -17.40
N ALA A 98 7.76 -4.47 -18.08
CA ALA A 98 7.25 -4.94 -19.38
C ALA A 98 5.86 -5.60 -19.28
N GLU A 99 5.55 -6.21 -18.14
CA GLU A 99 4.28 -6.91 -17.89
C GLU A 99 3.31 -6.05 -17.05
N LEU A 100 3.78 -4.90 -16.54
CA LEU A 100 3.09 -4.07 -15.55
C LEU A 100 2.63 -4.86 -14.31
N ASN A 101 3.35 -5.93 -13.98
CA ASN A 101 2.97 -6.90 -12.95
C ASN A 101 4.07 -7.03 -11.89
N SER A 102 3.70 -7.52 -10.71
CA SER A 102 4.64 -7.84 -9.65
C SER A 102 4.48 -9.26 -9.13
N GLU A 103 5.64 -9.84 -8.82
CA GLU A 103 5.80 -11.19 -8.30
C GLU A 103 6.42 -11.14 -6.91
N GLU A 104 5.94 -12.02 -6.05
CA GLU A 104 6.44 -12.18 -4.70
C GLU A 104 7.56 -13.23 -4.69
N CYS A 105 8.68 -12.88 -4.06
CA CYS A 105 9.80 -13.78 -3.85
C CYS A 105 9.97 -14.00 -2.35
N VAL A 106 9.66 -15.22 -1.91
CA VAL A 106 9.88 -15.66 -0.52
C VAL A 106 11.29 -16.24 -0.44
N LEU A 107 12.06 -15.78 0.55
CA LEU A 107 13.35 -16.37 0.88
C LEU A 107 13.10 -17.51 1.85
N ASP A 108 13.53 -18.72 1.46
CA ASP A 108 13.56 -19.84 2.39
C ASP A 108 14.54 -19.52 3.52
N ALA A 109 14.15 -19.83 4.76
CA ALA A 109 15.09 -19.76 5.86
C ALA A 109 16.27 -20.71 5.58
N PRO A 110 17.51 -20.33 5.91
CA PRO A 110 18.61 -21.30 5.85
C PRO A 110 18.21 -22.50 6.71
N VAL A 111 18.21 -23.67 6.09
CA VAL A 111 18.15 -24.94 6.82
C VAL A 111 19.44 -25.00 7.62
N ASP A 112 19.34 -24.88 8.95
CA ASP A 112 20.47 -25.16 9.84
C ASP A 112 20.81 -26.66 9.67
N ASP A 113 21.91 -26.96 8.97
CA ASP A 113 22.59 -28.27 8.98
C ASP A 113 23.43 -28.42 10.26
#